data_AF-A0A7R9HD17-F1
#
_entry.id   AF-A0A7R9HD17-F1
#
_cell.length_a   1.000
_cell.length_b   1.000
_cell.length_c   1.000
_cell.angle_alpha   90.00
_cell.angle_beta   90.00
_cell.angle_gamma   90.00
#
_symmetry.space_group_name_H-M   'P 1'
#
loop_
_entity.id
_entity.type
_entity.pdbx_description
1 polymer ?
#
loop_
_entity_poly.entity_id
_entity_poly.type
_entity_poly.pdbx_seq_one_letter_code
_entity_poly.pdbx_strand_id
1 'polypeptide(L)'
;MGPMQIGILGAGVVGLNTALELQRQFPTARLTIIADKFNEETTSDGAAGIFRPSTSFSGPTENITNEWIQRSYDYYNELYLSEQASLAGVNRVSGHIVSSISPEIVRPSGVHWDLSNLVEVESQRKPGQVQTRDWSRPKPTGSDQLAASWVG
;
A
#
# COMPACT_ATOMS: atom_id res chain seq x y z
N MET A 1 -16.67 16.83 -35.79
CA MET A 1 -16.06 15.55 -35.39
C MET A 1 -16.80 15.06 -34.17
N GLY A 2 -17.23 13.80 -34.12
CA GLY A 2 -17.91 13.24 -32.94
C GLY A 2 -16.96 13.12 -31.74
N PRO A 3 -17.49 12.94 -30.51
CA PRO A 3 -16.65 12.75 -29.33
C PRO A 3 -15.77 11.50 -29.50
N MET A 4 -14.54 11.56 -29.00
CA MET A 4 -13.63 10.41 -28.95
C MET A 4 -14.29 9.27 -28.18
N GLN A 5 -14.29 8.05 -28.73
CA GLN A 5 -14.89 6.87 -28.10
C GLN A 5 -13.80 5.88 -27.72
N ILE A 6 -13.76 5.49 -26.44
CA ILE A 6 -12.72 4.60 -25.89
C ILE A 6 -13.39 3.41 -25.24
N GLY A 7 -13.02 2.20 -25.66
CA GLY A 7 -13.41 0.96 -25.02
C GLY A 7 -12.33 0.50 -24.03
N ILE A 8 -12.72 0.13 -22.81
CA ILE A 8 -11.86 -0.44 -21.78
C ILE A 8 -12.32 -1.89 -21.56
N LEU A 9 -11.43 -2.85 -21.78
CA LEU A 9 -11.71 -4.27 -21.54
C LEU A 9 -11.24 -4.65 -20.13
N GLY A 10 -12.19 -4.99 -19.26
CA GLY A 10 -11.97 -5.40 -17.88
C GLY A 10 -12.44 -4.37 -16.84
N ALA A 11 -13.16 -4.84 -15.83
CA ALA A 11 -13.72 -4.03 -14.74
C ALA A 11 -13.05 -4.31 -13.37
N GLY A 12 -11.84 -4.88 -13.37
CA GLY A 12 -10.99 -4.95 -12.19
C GLY A 12 -10.30 -3.62 -11.88
N VAL A 13 -9.51 -3.58 -10.80
CA VAL A 13 -8.88 -2.33 -10.29
C VAL A 13 -8.08 -1.58 -11.36
N VAL A 14 -7.35 -2.30 -12.22
CA VAL A 14 -6.55 -1.70 -13.29
C VAL A 14 -7.43 -1.07 -14.37
N GLY A 15 -8.49 -1.77 -14.79
CA GLY A 15 -9.41 -1.28 -15.83
C GLY A 15 -10.19 -0.05 -15.38
N LEU A 16 -10.71 -0.08 -14.14
CA LEU A 16 -11.45 1.05 -13.56
C LEU A 16 -10.56 2.27 -13.32
N ASN A 17 -9.35 2.10 -12.79
CA ASN A 17 -8.40 3.21 -12.65
C ASN A 17 -7.99 3.78 -14.01
N THR A 18 -7.77 2.92 -15.01
CA THR A 18 -7.47 3.39 -16.37
C THR A 18 -8.62 4.21 -16.93
N ALA A 19 -9.87 3.76 -16.77
CA ALA A 19 -11.05 4.50 -17.20
C ALA A 19 -11.16 5.86 -16.48
N LEU A 20 -10.91 5.90 -15.18
CA LEU A 20 -10.91 7.14 -14.40
C LEU A 20 -9.85 8.14 -14.89
N GLU A 21 -8.61 7.70 -15.07
CA GLU A 21 -7.53 8.56 -15.55
C GLU A 21 -7.76 9.05 -16.99
N LEU A 22 -8.27 8.18 -17.87
CA LEU A 22 -8.64 8.59 -19.23
C LEU A 22 -9.79 9.61 -19.23
N GLN A 23 -10.78 9.45 -18.34
CA GLN A 23 -11.88 10.41 -18.22
C GLN A 23 -11.39 11.77 -17.71
N ARG A 24 -10.39 11.79 -16.81
CA ARG A 24 -9.73 13.03 -16.33
C ARG A 24 -8.93 13.70 -17.44
N GLN A 25 -8.19 12.92 -18.22
CA GLN A 25 -7.34 13.44 -19.30
C GLN A 25 -8.15 13.90 -20.52
N PHE A 26 -9.26 13.21 -20.82
CA PHE A 26 -10.14 13.51 -21.95
C PHE A 26 -11.59 13.69 -21.46
N PRO A 27 -11.95 14.85 -20.86
CA PRO A 27 -13.26 15.06 -20.24
C PRO A 27 -14.47 14.90 -21.17
N THR A 28 -14.26 15.05 -22.47
CA THR A 28 -15.31 14.92 -23.50
C THR A 28 -15.34 13.55 -24.18
N ALA A 29 -14.40 12.65 -23.83
CA ALA A 29 -14.39 11.30 -24.37
C ALA A 29 -15.56 10.49 -23.78
N ARG A 30 -16.14 9.63 -24.63
CA ARG A 30 -17.14 8.64 -24.22
C ARG A 30 -16.42 7.32 -23.95
N LEU A 31 -16.32 6.97 -22.68
CA LEU A 31 -15.71 5.72 -22.24
C LEU A 31 -16.77 4.62 -22.13
N THR A 32 -16.43 3.40 -22.55
CA THR A 32 -17.28 2.21 -22.38
C THR A 32 -16.44 1.11 -21.76
N ILE A 33 -16.83 0.64 -20.58
CA ILE A 33 -16.19 -0.48 -19.90
C ILE A 33 -16.93 -1.76 -20.32
N ILE A 34 -16.17 -2.73 -20.81
CA ILE A 34 -16.67 -4.03 -21.27
C ILE A 34 -15.99 -5.08 -20.39
N ALA A 35 -16.77 -5.90 -19.70
CA ALA A 35 -16.25 -6.99 -18.89
C ALA A 35 -17.28 -8.13 -18.81
N ASP A 36 -16.80 -9.33 -18.54
CA ASP A 36 -17.64 -10.49 -18.21
C ASP A 36 -18.13 -10.44 -16.75
N LYS A 37 -17.34 -9.82 -15.87
CA LYS A 37 -17.61 -9.67 -14.43
C LYS A 37 -17.40 -8.23 -13.98
N PHE A 38 -18.21 -7.78 -13.01
CA PHE A 38 -18.15 -6.44 -12.42
C PHE A 38 -18.28 -6.52 -10.92
N ASN A 39 -17.52 -5.70 -10.20
CA ASN A 39 -17.43 -5.61 -8.74
C ASN A 39 -16.96 -6.91 -8.08
N GLU A 40 -17.75 -7.97 -8.17
CA GLU A 40 -17.50 -9.28 -7.59
C GLU A 40 -16.79 -10.20 -8.59
N GLU A 41 -16.13 -11.24 -8.06
CA GLU A 41 -15.52 -12.32 -8.83
C GLU A 41 -14.42 -11.87 -9.84
N THR A 42 -13.98 -10.63 -9.73
CA THR A 42 -12.74 -10.16 -10.39
C THR A 42 -11.54 -10.61 -9.57
N THR A 43 -10.36 -10.74 -10.18
CA THR A 43 -9.13 -11.00 -9.41
C THR A 43 -8.87 -9.93 -8.34
N SER A 44 -9.34 -8.70 -8.58
CA SER A 44 -9.21 -7.59 -7.63
C SER A 44 -10.14 -7.71 -6.42
N ASP A 45 -11.32 -8.30 -6.59
CA ASP A 45 -12.29 -8.57 -5.53
C ASP A 45 -11.77 -9.62 -4.53
N GLY A 46 -11.15 -10.69 -5.06
CA GLY A 46 -10.51 -11.72 -4.24
C GLY A 46 -9.14 -11.33 -3.65
N ALA A 47 -8.67 -10.10 -3.87
CA ALA A 47 -7.35 -9.67 -3.42
C ALA A 47 -7.33 -9.34 -1.92
N ALA A 48 -6.18 -9.54 -1.27
CA ALA A 48 -6.01 -9.24 0.16
C ALA A 48 -6.03 -7.73 0.50
N GLY A 49 -5.87 -6.85 -0.50
CA GLY A 49 -5.97 -5.39 -0.32
C GLY A 49 -4.78 -4.69 0.36
N ILE A 50 -3.65 -5.38 0.57
CA ILE A 50 -2.47 -4.79 1.22
C ILE A 50 -1.55 -4.16 0.17
N PHE A 51 -1.25 -2.88 0.30
CA PHE A 51 -0.22 -2.22 -0.52
C PHE A 51 1.18 -2.63 -0.05
N ARG A 52 1.72 -3.66 -0.70
CA ARG A 52 3.05 -4.20 -0.40
C ARG A 52 3.71 -4.70 -1.69
N PRO A 53 4.46 -3.84 -2.39
CA PRO A 53 5.22 -4.26 -3.56
C PRO A 53 6.16 -5.42 -3.20
N SER A 54 6.09 -6.50 -3.98
CA SER A 54 7.01 -7.63 -3.89
C SER A 54 8.33 -7.29 -4.59
N THR A 55 9.42 -7.96 -4.20
CA THR A 55 10.69 -7.92 -4.94
C THR A 55 10.57 -8.45 -6.38
N SER A 56 9.50 -9.20 -6.67
CA SER A 56 9.17 -9.67 -8.02
C SER A 56 8.40 -8.66 -8.87
N PHE A 57 7.96 -7.53 -8.30
CA PHE A 57 7.29 -6.48 -9.07
C PHE A 57 8.33 -5.61 -9.78
N SER A 58 8.22 -5.50 -11.10
CA SER A 58 9.13 -4.70 -11.92
C SER A 58 8.38 -4.11 -13.11
N GLY A 59 8.50 -2.79 -13.27
CA GLY A 59 8.24 -2.11 -14.53
C GLY A 59 9.39 -2.28 -15.53
N PRO A 60 9.34 -1.58 -16.68
CA PRO A 60 10.36 -1.67 -17.72
C PRO A 60 11.78 -1.33 -17.25
N THR A 61 11.89 -0.44 -16.26
CA THR A 61 13.16 -0.06 -15.62
C THR A 61 12.94 0.09 -14.11
N GLU A 62 14.03 0.08 -13.34
CA GLU A 62 13.97 0.31 -11.89
C GLU A 62 13.36 1.68 -11.56
N ASN A 63 13.76 2.74 -12.27
CA ASN A 63 13.20 4.08 -12.08
C ASN A 63 11.68 4.12 -12.31
N ILE A 64 11.19 3.47 -13.38
CA ILE A 64 9.75 3.41 -13.66
C ILE A 64 9.03 2.58 -12.59
N THR A 65 9.64 1.50 -12.13
CA THR A 65 9.10 0.67 -11.04
C THR A 65 8.91 1.51 -9.78
N ASN A 66 9.93 2.27 -9.40
CA ASN A 66 9.89 3.15 -8.23
C ASN A 66 8.86 4.26 -8.40
N GLU A 67 8.77 4.85 -9.58
CA GLU A 67 7.77 5.88 -9.87
C GLU A 67 6.35 5.32 -9.73
N TRP A 68 6.06 4.15 -10.29
CA TRP A 68 4.74 3.52 -10.16
C TRP A 68 4.37 3.23 -8.71
N ILE A 69 5.31 2.70 -7.93
CA ILE A 69 5.07 2.41 -6.51
C ILE A 69 4.83 3.71 -5.75
N GLN A 70 5.70 4.71 -5.92
CA GLN A 70 5.62 5.97 -5.18
C GLN A 70 4.30 6.68 -5.48
N ARG A 71 3.96 6.86 -6.77
CA ARG A 71 2.73 7.54 -7.18
C ARG A 71 1.48 6.80 -6.73
N SER A 72 1.51 5.46 -6.74
CA SER A 72 0.39 4.66 -6.22
C SER A 72 0.23 4.87 -4.71
N TYR A 73 1.32 4.83 -3.96
CA TYR A 73 1.28 5.07 -2.52
C TYR A 73 0.75 6.46 -2.19
N ASP A 74 1.28 7.50 -2.85
CA ASP A 74 0.85 8.87 -2.63
C ASP A 74 -0.65 9.05 -2.92
N TYR A 75 -1.15 8.47 -4.01
CA TYR A 75 -2.57 8.46 -4.33
C TYR A 75 -3.42 7.81 -3.23
N TYR A 76 -3.04 6.62 -2.74
CA TYR A 76 -3.78 5.97 -1.66
C TYR A 76 -3.68 6.73 -0.34
N ASN A 77 -2.55 7.36 -0.05
CA ASN A 77 -2.36 8.17 1.14
C ASN A 77 -3.22 9.45 1.09
N GLU A 78 -3.27 10.12 -0.05
CA GLU A 78 -4.18 11.26 -0.27
C GLU A 78 -5.65 10.85 -0.10
N LEU A 79 -6.03 9.71 -0.68
CA LEU A 79 -7.39 9.16 -0.55
C LEU A 79 -7.72 8.78 0.89
N TYR A 80 -6.77 8.20 1.62
CA TYR A 80 -6.89 7.91 3.05
C TYR A 80 -7.07 9.18 3.90
N LEU A 81 -6.41 10.28 3.55
CA LEU A 81 -6.54 11.57 4.23
C LEU A 81 -7.82 12.33 3.87
N SER A 82 -8.56 11.86 2.86
CA SER A 82 -9.81 12.47 2.41
C SER A 82 -11.02 11.99 3.21
N GLU A 83 -12.13 12.74 3.12
CA GLU A 83 -13.41 12.32 3.71
C GLU A 83 -14.00 11.06 3.03
N GLN A 84 -13.50 10.70 1.84
CA GLN A 84 -13.98 9.55 1.08
C GLN A 84 -13.27 8.25 1.45
N ALA A 85 -12.27 8.26 2.33
CA ALA A 85 -11.44 7.11 2.67
C ALA A 85 -12.26 5.85 3.00
N SER A 86 -13.25 6.00 3.89
CA SER A 86 -14.12 4.90 4.33
C SER A 86 -14.94 4.32 3.18
N LEU A 87 -15.53 5.18 2.35
CA LEU A 87 -16.32 4.76 1.18
C LEU A 87 -15.45 4.08 0.12
N ALA A 88 -14.22 4.57 -0.08
CA ALA A 88 -13.27 4.00 -1.01
C ALA A 88 -12.59 2.71 -0.49
N GLY A 89 -12.86 2.30 0.76
CA GLY A 89 -12.26 1.12 1.36
C GLY A 89 -10.77 1.27 1.69
N VAL A 90 -10.25 2.50 1.76
CA VAL A 90 -8.83 2.76 2.02
C VAL A 90 -8.59 3.10 3.49
N ASN A 91 -7.76 2.29 4.16
CA ASN A 91 -7.43 2.45 5.57
C ASN A 91 -5.95 2.18 5.82
N ARG A 92 -5.40 2.78 6.88
CA ARG A 92 -4.06 2.46 7.37
C ARG A 92 -4.12 1.26 8.30
N VAL A 93 -3.28 0.26 8.04
CA VAL A 93 -3.14 -0.94 8.88
C VAL A 93 -1.70 -1.07 9.35
N SER A 94 -1.50 -1.39 10.63
CA SER A 94 -0.20 -1.80 11.18
C SER A 94 -0.05 -3.31 11.10
N GLY A 95 1.19 -3.80 11.06
CA GLY A 95 1.46 -5.24 11.01
C GLY A 95 2.94 -5.57 11.06
N HIS A 96 3.24 -6.86 11.17
CA HIS A 96 4.60 -7.39 11.24
C HIS A 96 4.94 -8.23 10.01
N ILE A 97 6.20 -8.14 9.58
CA ILE A 97 6.76 -9.02 8.56
C ILE A 97 7.74 -9.95 9.25
N VAL A 98 7.46 -11.25 9.22
CA VAL A 98 8.26 -12.29 9.88
C VAL A 98 8.83 -13.27 8.86
N SER A 99 10.03 -13.77 9.13
CA SER A 99 10.70 -14.77 8.29
C SER A 99 11.44 -15.76 9.19
N SER A 100 11.23 -17.05 8.93
CA SER A 100 11.98 -18.14 9.55
C SER A 100 13.27 -18.49 8.80
N ILE A 101 13.48 -17.91 7.61
CA ILE A 101 14.56 -18.27 6.69
C ILE A 101 15.71 -17.26 6.79
N SER A 102 15.40 -15.97 6.67
CA SER A 102 16.40 -14.90 6.68
C SER A 102 15.77 -13.54 6.98
N PRO A 103 16.44 -12.69 7.77
CA PRO A 103 16.00 -11.31 8.00
C PRO A 103 16.02 -10.45 6.74
N GLU A 104 16.82 -10.78 5.72
CA GLU A 104 16.88 -9.98 4.48
C GLU A 104 15.56 -10.00 3.71
N ILE A 105 14.73 -11.03 3.90
CA ILE A 105 13.39 -11.16 3.30
C ILE A 105 12.39 -10.18 3.94
N VAL A 106 12.61 -9.83 5.21
CA VAL A 106 11.71 -8.92 5.94
C VAL A 106 12.14 -7.47 5.81
N ARG A 107 13.37 -7.22 5.36
CA ARG A 107 13.84 -5.86 5.11
C ARG A 107 13.13 -5.31 3.88
N PRO A 108 12.68 -4.04 3.93
CA PRO A 108 12.36 -3.32 2.71
C PRO A 108 13.59 -3.39 1.80
N SER A 109 13.44 -3.97 0.61
CA SER A 109 14.52 -4.04 -0.38
C SER A 109 15.02 -2.62 -0.64
N GLY A 110 16.35 -2.43 -0.61
CA GLY A 110 17.10 -1.17 -0.46
C GLY A 110 16.91 -0.07 -1.52
N VAL A 111 15.78 -0.01 -2.19
CA VAL A 111 15.38 1.07 -3.08
C VAL A 111 14.53 2.05 -2.29
N HIS A 112 15.17 2.93 -1.52
CA HIS A 112 14.62 4.16 -0.91
C HIS A 112 13.29 4.10 -0.11
N TRP A 113 12.67 2.92 0.07
CA TRP A 113 11.49 2.77 0.92
C TRP A 113 11.93 2.83 2.37
N ASP A 114 12.16 4.05 2.86
CA ASP A 114 12.05 4.38 4.27
C ASP A 114 10.59 4.17 4.69
N LEU A 115 10.17 2.90 4.70
CA LEU A 115 9.01 2.45 5.45
C LEU A 115 9.31 2.57 6.95
N SER A 116 10.51 2.95 7.39
CA SER A 116 10.80 3.28 8.80
C SER A 116 9.86 4.38 9.32
N ASN A 117 9.35 5.26 8.44
CA ASN A 117 8.31 6.24 8.77
C ASN A 117 6.86 5.77 8.57
N LEU A 118 6.63 4.59 7.95
CA LEU A 118 5.31 4.16 7.43
C LEU A 118 4.90 2.72 7.85
N VAL A 119 5.85 1.92 8.33
CA VAL A 119 5.72 0.57 8.88
C VAL A 119 6.70 0.50 10.05
N GLU A 120 6.21 0.28 11.27
CA GLU A 120 7.09 -0.09 12.38
C GLU A 120 7.70 -1.47 12.11
N VAL A 121 8.87 -1.51 11.47
CA VAL A 121 9.62 -2.76 11.25
C VAL A 121 10.36 -3.07 12.55
N GLU A 122 9.66 -3.67 13.50
CA GLU A 122 10.32 -4.32 14.63
C GLU A 122 10.78 -5.71 14.21
N SER A 123 12.08 -5.82 13.89
CA SER A 123 12.75 -7.11 13.70
C SER A 123 12.89 -7.82 15.05
N GLN A 124 11.80 -8.40 15.55
CA GLN A 124 11.82 -9.22 16.76
C GLN A 124 12.49 -10.57 16.45
N ARG A 125 13.72 -10.73 16.91
CA ARG A 125 14.23 -12.06 17.26
C ARG A 125 13.67 -12.34 18.66
N LYS A 126 12.87 -13.40 18.83
CA LYS A 126 13.15 -14.50 19.79
C LYS A 126 11.98 -15.46 19.99
N PRO A 127 12.27 -16.76 20.25
CA PRO A 127 11.36 -17.60 21.00
C PRO A 127 11.31 -17.10 22.46
N GLY A 128 10.12 -16.76 22.96
CA GLY A 128 9.81 -16.87 24.39
C GLY A 128 9.77 -15.62 25.28
N GLN A 129 9.95 -14.39 24.80
CA GLN A 129 9.68 -13.20 25.64
C GLN A 129 9.10 -12.05 24.81
N VAL A 130 7.95 -11.52 25.26
CA VAL A 130 7.30 -10.34 24.71
C VAL A 130 7.63 -9.16 25.63
N GLN A 131 8.24 -8.11 25.09
CA GLN A 131 8.21 -6.79 25.73
C GLN A 131 7.13 -5.97 25.05
N THR A 132 6.17 -5.46 25.83
CA THR A 132 5.15 -4.53 25.32
C THR A 132 5.55 -3.11 25.68
N ARG A 133 5.56 -2.21 24.70
CA ARG A 133 5.59 -0.76 24.92
C ARG A 133 4.26 -0.15 24.52
N ASP A 134 3.73 0.71 25.38
CA ASP A 134 2.55 1.53 25.10
C ASP A 134 3.00 2.77 24.31
N TRP A 135 2.66 2.81 23.03
CA TRP A 135 3.09 3.82 22.06
C TRP A 135 2.14 5.03 21.99
N SER A 136 1.13 5.11 22.85
CA SER A 136 0.34 6.32 23.07
C SER A 136 1.11 7.42 23.83
N ARG A 137 2.30 7.11 24.34
CA ARG A 137 3.15 8.04 25.11
C ARG A 137 4.37 8.54 24.32
N PRO A 138 4.78 9.81 24.49
CA PRO A 138 5.96 10.37 23.84
C PRO A 138 7.25 9.62 24.23
N LYS A 139 8.25 9.63 23.35
CA LYS A 139 9.54 8.94 23.57
C LYS A 139 10.27 9.54 24.79
N PRO A 140 10.73 8.71 25.76
CA PRO A 140 11.55 9.20 26.85
C PRO A 140 12.92 9.66 26.33
N THR A 141 13.41 10.79 26.85
CA THR A 141 14.70 11.37 26.48
C THR A 141 15.75 11.16 27.57
N GLY A 142 17.00 10.98 27.14
CA GLY A 142 18.24 11.32 27.87
C GLY A 142 18.64 10.47 29.09
N SER A 143 17.72 10.15 30.00
CA SER A 143 18.04 9.44 31.25
C SER A 143 17.00 8.39 31.66
N ASP A 144 15.83 8.38 31.03
CA ASP A 144 14.72 7.48 31.39
C ASP A 144 14.76 6.11 30.68
N GLN A 145 15.77 5.85 29.84
CA GLN A 145 15.88 4.58 29.10
C GLN A 145 16.15 3.35 29.99
N LEU A 146 16.61 3.55 31.23
CA LEU A 146 16.92 2.45 32.15
C LEU A 146 15.76 2.07 33.09
N ALA A 147 14.64 2.79 33.07
CA ALA A 147 13.55 2.57 34.02
C ALA A 147 12.30 1.88 33.43
N ALA A 148 12.23 1.63 32.12
CA ALA A 148 11.02 1.08 31.50
C ALA A 148 11.23 -0.37 31.01
N SER A 149 11.16 -1.34 31.95
CA SER A 149 10.52 -2.67 31.77
C SER A 149 10.91 -3.66 32.89
N TRP A 150 10.36 -3.45 34.08
CA TRP A 150 10.16 -4.52 35.07
C TRP A 150 8.85 -4.29 35.81
N VAL A 151 7.74 -4.75 35.23
CA VAL A 151 6.57 -5.26 35.96
C VAL A 151 5.93 -6.32 35.06
N GLY A 152 5.60 -7.48 35.66
CA GLY A 152 5.28 -8.74 34.97
C GLY A 152 3.88 -8.86 34.38
#